data_AF-A0A7K1TTI6-F1
#
_entry.id   AF-A0A7K1TTI6-F1
#
_cell.length_a   1.000
_cell.length_b   1.000
_cell.length_c   1.000
_cell.angle_alpha   90.00
_cell.angle_beta   90.00
_cell.angle_gamma   90.00
#
_symmetry.space_group_name_H-M   'P 1'
#
loop_
_entity.id
_entity.type
_entity.pdbx_description
1 polymer ?
#
loop_
_entity_poly.entity_id
_entity_poly.type
_entity_poly.pdbx_seq_one_letter_code
_entity_poly.pdbx_strand_id
1 'polypeptide(L)'
;MPELDIVTDTRSATPPFEQLREGLRERIASGALRPGTKLPPVRTLAASLGLAANTVARSYRELESDGFVETRGRGGTVVAPRLDAPHRHQRMLELTREYVAAVDALGVDRAEIPGYVGRV
;
A
#
# COMPACT_ATOMS: atom_id res chain seq x y z
N MET A 1 -6.16 21.14 -1.23
CA MET A 1 -5.76 19.83 -1.79
C MET A 1 -4.26 19.88 -2.01
N PRO A 2 -3.49 18.82 -1.70
CA PRO A 2 -2.04 18.86 -1.84
C PRO A 2 -1.64 19.01 -3.31
N GLU A 3 -0.58 19.76 -3.55
CA GLU A 3 0.12 19.75 -4.84
C GLU A 3 0.92 18.45 -4.95
N LEU A 4 0.72 17.71 -6.04
CA LEU A 4 1.41 16.46 -6.31
C LEU A 4 2.47 16.73 -7.38
N ASP A 5 3.67 17.12 -6.97
CA ASP A 5 4.81 17.32 -7.88
C ASP A 5 5.38 15.98 -8.38
N ILE A 6 4.56 15.22 -9.11
CA ILE A 6 4.95 13.94 -9.67
C ILE A 6 5.28 14.18 -11.15
N VAL A 7 6.53 13.93 -11.53
CA VAL A 7 6.96 14.01 -12.92
C VAL A 7 6.77 12.63 -13.54
N THR A 8 6.01 12.56 -14.64
CA THR A 8 5.87 11.33 -15.44
C THR A 8 6.42 11.56 -16.85
N ASP A 9 7.25 10.64 -17.34
CA ASP A 9 7.77 10.65 -18.72
C ASP A 9 7.05 9.60 -19.57
N THR A 10 6.22 10.06 -20.51
CA THR A 10 5.47 9.20 -21.42
C THR A 10 6.33 8.49 -22.47
N ARG A 11 7.60 8.88 -22.61
CA ARG A 11 8.57 8.25 -23.52
C ARG A 11 9.48 7.24 -22.80
N SER A 12 9.36 7.13 -21.48
CA SER A 12 10.11 6.14 -20.70
C SER A 12 9.65 4.72 -21.03
N ALA A 13 10.54 3.74 -20.84
CA ALA A 13 10.20 2.32 -20.93
C ALA A 13 9.20 1.89 -19.84
N THR A 14 9.17 2.58 -18.70
CA THR A 14 8.19 2.34 -17.64
C THR A 14 6.84 2.94 -18.03
N PRO A 15 5.73 2.18 -18.00
CA PRO A 15 4.41 2.73 -18.29
C PRO A 15 4.02 3.89 -17.37
N PRO A 16 3.32 4.94 -17.87
CA PRO A 16 2.97 6.11 -17.05
C PRO A 16 2.12 5.82 -15.81
N PHE A 17 1.29 4.77 -15.84
CA PHE A 17 0.50 4.38 -14.67
C PHE A 17 1.38 3.88 -13.52
N GLU A 18 2.48 3.18 -13.86
CA GLU A 18 3.42 2.62 -12.91
C GLU A 18 4.30 3.71 -12.32
N GLN A 19 4.78 4.64 -13.16
CA GLN A 19 5.49 5.84 -12.70
C GLN A 19 4.65 6.66 -11.70
N LEU A 20 3.36 6.88 -12.01
CA LEU A 20 2.45 7.60 -11.12
C LEU A 20 2.18 6.83 -9.81
N ARG A 21 2.00 5.51 -9.90
CA ARG A 21 1.79 4.65 -8.71
C ARG A 21 2.99 4.73 -7.78
N GLU A 22 4.21 4.59 -8.31
CA GLU A 22 5.41 4.61 -7.50
C GLU A 22 5.67 6.00 -6.91
N GLY A 23 5.51 7.07 -7.69
CA GLY A 23 5.65 8.45 -7.19
C GLY A 23 4.67 8.78 -6.05
N LEU A 24 3.44 8.26 -6.09
CA LEU A 24 2.49 8.38 -4.99
C LEU A 24 2.89 7.53 -3.77
N ARG A 25 3.36 6.30 -4.00
CA ARG A 25 3.83 5.39 -2.95
C ARG A 25 5.01 5.98 -2.17
N GLU A 26 6.01 6.52 -2.86
CA GLU A 26 7.19 7.16 -2.24
C GLU A 26 6.80 8.35 -1.37
N ARG A 27 5.84 9.16 -1.83
CA ARG A 27 5.32 10.30 -1.07
C ARG A 27 4.53 9.88 0.17
N ILE A 28 3.78 8.77 0.10
CA ILE A 28 3.10 8.19 1.27
C ILE A 28 4.14 7.61 2.25
N ALA A 29 5.15 6.89 1.74
CA ALA A 29 6.20 6.26 2.55
C ALA A 29 7.09 7.28 3.28
N SER A 30 7.46 8.37 2.61
CA SER A 30 8.22 9.49 3.20
C SER A 30 7.40 10.35 4.16
N GLY A 31 6.07 10.17 4.20
CA GLY A 31 5.17 10.97 5.03
C GLY A 31 4.82 12.35 4.43
N ALA A 32 5.26 12.65 3.21
CA ALA A 32 4.84 13.83 2.45
C ALA A 32 3.33 13.82 2.18
N LEU A 33 2.76 12.63 1.96
CA LEU A 33 1.32 12.39 1.93
C LEU A 33 0.91 11.63 3.19
N ARG A 34 0.36 12.38 4.16
CA ARG A 34 -0.01 11.81 5.46
C ARG A 34 -1.30 10.98 5.37
N PRO A 35 -1.47 9.98 6.25
CA PRO A 35 -2.77 9.40 6.61
C PRO A 35 -3.95 10.38 6.53
N GLY A 36 -4.99 10.04 5.76
CA GLY A 36 -6.18 10.86 5.58
C GLY A 36 -6.05 12.01 4.58
N THR A 37 -4.87 12.20 3.96
CA THR A 37 -4.69 13.22 2.92
C THR A 37 -5.57 12.90 1.71
N LYS A 38 -6.41 13.84 1.30
CA LYS A 38 -7.25 13.68 0.11
C LYS A 38 -6.43 13.86 -1.16
N LEU A 39 -6.47 12.85 -2.03
CA LEU A 39 -5.86 12.90 -3.35
C LEU A 39 -6.75 13.65 -4.35
N PRO A 40 -6.19 14.23 -5.41
CA PRO A 40 -6.98 14.88 -6.44
C PRO A 40 -7.92 13.93 -7.20
N PRO A 41 -9.08 14.42 -7.68
CA PRO A 41 -9.92 13.64 -8.57
C PRO A 41 -9.13 13.18 -9.80
N VAL A 42 -9.43 11.96 -10.29
CA VAL A 42 -8.78 11.35 -11.46
C VAL A 42 -8.65 12.32 -12.62
N ARG A 43 -9.74 13.01 -12.99
CA ARG A 43 -9.74 13.96 -14.12
C ARG A 43 -8.89 15.20 -13.85
N THR A 44 -8.86 15.68 -12.62
CA THR A 44 -8.05 16.82 -12.20
C THR A 44 -6.57 16.48 -12.25
N LEU A 45 -6.16 15.33 -11.69
CA LEU A 45 -4.78 14.89 -11.72
C LEU A 45 -4.30 14.52 -13.13
N ALA A 46 -5.18 13.92 -13.94
CA ALA A 46 -4.91 13.64 -15.33
C ALA A 46 -4.59 14.92 -16.12
N ALA A 47 -5.39 15.98 -15.93
CA ALA A 47 -5.16 17.27 -16.56
C ALA A 47 -3.85 17.92 -16.09
N SER A 48 -3.53 17.86 -14.79
CA SER A 48 -2.30 18.48 -14.27
C SER A 48 -1.03 17.74 -14.72
N LEU A 49 -1.09 16.42 -14.93
CA LEU A 49 0.04 15.60 -15.34
C LEU A 49 0.13 15.37 -16.86
N GLY A 50 -0.86 15.84 -17.64
CA GLY A 50 -0.94 15.54 -19.07
C GLY A 50 -1.15 14.05 -19.37
N LEU A 51 -1.80 13.31 -18.47
CA LEU A 51 -2.05 11.86 -18.60
C LEU A 51 -3.49 11.57 -19.02
N ALA A 52 -3.71 10.40 -19.61
CA ALA A 52 -5.06 9.90 -19.83
C ALA A 52 -5.76 9.59 -18.49
N ALA A 53 -7.04 9.93 -18.37
CA ALA A 53 -7.81 9.67 -17.15
C ALA A 53 -7.81 8.18 -16.74
N ASN A 54 -7.82 7.26 -17.71
CA ASN A 54 -7.76 5.82 -17.45
C ASN A 54 -6.43 5.39 -16.83
N THR A 55 -5.33 6.06 -17.16
CA THR A 55 -4.00 5.83 -16.58
C THR A 55 -4.02 6.17 -15.10
N VAL A 56 -4.51 7.36 -14.75
CA VAL A 56 -4.64 7.79 -13.34
C VAL A 56 -5.61 6.89 -12.57
N ALA A 57 -6.76 6.55 -13.18
CA ALA A 57 -7.74 5.64 -12.58
C ALA A 57 -7.17 4.24 -12.34
N ARG A 58 -6.28 3.76 -13.21
CA ARG A 58 -5.56 2.49 -13.01
C ARG A 58 -4.59 2.60 -11.83
N SER A 59 -3.76 3.64 -11.78
CA SER A 59 -2.82 3.84 -10.67
C SER A 59 -3.53 3.90 -9.31
N TYR A 60 -4.68 4.59 -9.23
CA TYR A 60 -5.45 4.66 -7.98
C TYR A 60 -6.05 3.31 -7.58
N ARG A 61 -6.57 2.53 -8.54
CA ARG A 61 -7.08 1.19 -8.25
C ARG A 61 -5.98 0.23 -7.76
N GLU A 62 -4.79 0.31 -8.34
CA GLU A 62 -3.67 -0.52 -7.88
C GLU A 62 -3.18 -0.09 -6.49
N LEU A 63 -3.05 1.22 -6.22
CA LEU A 63 -2.74 1.73 -4.89
C LEU A 63 -3.81 1.35 -3.85
N GLU A 64 -5.08 1.32 -4.23
CA GLU A 64 -6.18 0.90 -3.38
C GLU A 64 -6.13 -0.60 -3.09
N SER A 65 -5.84 -1.42 -4.12
CA SER A 65 -5.61 -2.86 -3.95
C SER A 65 -4.43 -3.17 -3.03
N ASP A 66 -3.39 -2.35 -3.08
CA ASP A 66 -2.19 -2.46 -2.24
C ASP A 66 -2.40 -1.85 -0.83
N GLY A 67 -3.55 -1.23 -0.56
CA GLY A 67 -3.89 -0.63 0.72
C GLY A 67 -3.27 0.74 1.00
N PHE A 68 -2.62 1.39 0.02
CA PHE A 68 -2.04 2.73 0.21
C PHE A 68 -3.09 3.85 0.24
N VAL A 69 -4.23 3.63 -0.41
CA VAL A 69 -5.33 4.60 -0.51
C VAL A 69 -6.67 3.91 -0.37
N GLU A 70 -7.71 4.67 -0.07
CA GLU A 70 -9.10 4.20 -0.01
C GLU A 70 -10.02 5.17 -0.75
N THR A 71 -10.96 4.65 -1.53
CA THR A 71 -11.97 5.43 -2.25
C THR A 71 -13.28 5.46 -1.50
N ARG A 72 -13.71 6.66 -1.07
CA ARG A 72 -14.92 6.86 -0.25
C ARG A 72 -16.11 7.40 -1.06
N GLY A 73 -16.33 6.90 -2.29
CA GLY A 73 -17.40 7.38 -3.17
C GLY A 73 -17.38 8.90 -3.37
N ARG A 74 -18.43 9.61 -2.93
CA ARG A 74 -18.49 11.10 -2.96
C ARG A 74 -17.39 11.78 -2.12
N GLY A 75 -16.81 11.07 -1.16
CA GLY A 75 -15.69 11.53 -0.35
C GLY A 75 -14.37 11.67 -1.13
N GLY A 76 -14.25 11.03 -2.30
CA GLY A 76 -13.03 10.95 -3.11
C GLY A 76 -12.05 9.92 -2.58
N THR A 77 -10.83 9.93 -3.13
CA THR A 77 -9.73 9.03 -2.74
C THR A 77 -8.88 9.71 -1.67
N VAL A 78 -8.58 9.00 -0.58
CA VAL A 78 -7.72 9.49 0.51
C VAL A 78 -6.61 8.50 0.79
N VAL A 79 -5.44 8.98 1.23
CA VAL A 79 -4.35 8.15 1.72
C VAL A 79 -4.86 7.38 2.92
N ALA A 80 -4.72 6.05 2.88
CA ALA A 80 -5.20 5.19 3.95
C ALA A 80 -4.55 5.64 5.28
N PRO A 81 -5.28 5.63 6.41
CA PRO A 81 -4.75 6.08 7.67
C PRO A 81 -3.66 5.11 8.10
N ARG A 82 -2.40 5.40 7.71
CA ARG A 82 -1.29 4.44 7.58
C ARG A 82 -1.59 3.23 8.40
N LEU A 83 -1.94 2.18 7.71
CA LEU A 83 -1.93 0.91 8.37
C LEU A 83 -1.18 0.00 7.30
N ASP A 84 -1.34 -1.29 7.17
CA ASP A 84 -2.60 -1.76 7.59
C ASP A 84 -2.71 -3.18 8.03
N ALA A 85 -3.57 -3.29 9.04
CA ALA A 85 -3.94 -4.48 9.77
C ALA A 85 -4.26 -5.67 8.86
N PRO A 86 -4.90 -5.54 7.69
CA PRO A 86 -5.09 -6.66 6.77
C PRO A 86 -3.76 -7.20 6.23
N HIS A 87 -2.87 -6.32 5.76
CA HIS A 87 -1.53 -6.70 5.28
C HIS A 87 -0.61 -7.16 6.43
N ARG A 88 -0.69 -6.51 7.60
CA ARG A 88 0.02 -6.93 8.81
C ARG A 88 -0.46 -8.28 9.32
N HIS A 89 -1.77 -8.55 9.26
CA HIS A 89 -2.37 -9.80 9.69
C HIS A 89 -2.05 -10.92 8.72
N GLN A 90 -2.13 -10.67 7.41
CA GLN A 90 -1.70 -11.62 6.39
C GLN A 90 -0.21 -11.97 6.55
N ARG A 91 0.63 -10.95 6.80
CA ARG A 91 2.05 -11.14 7.12
C ARG A 91 2.29 -11.88 8.42
N MET A 92 1.48 -11.64 9.45
CA MET A 92 1.58 -12.34 10.74
C MET A 92 1.22 -13.82 10.62
N LEU A 93 0.17 -14.14 9.86
CA LEU A 93 -0.27 -15.52 9.62
C LEU A 93 0.78 -16.33 8.85
N GLU A 94 1.45 -15.70 7.88
CA GLU A 94 2.55 -16.32 7.13
C GLU A 94 3.68 -16.75 8.06
N LEU A 95 4.20 -15.81 8.86
CA LEU A 95 5.31 -16.08 9.81
C LEU A 95 4.93 -17.08 10.90
N THR A 96 3.69 -17.04 11.37
CA THR A 96 3.19 -17.97 12.39
C THR A 96 3.13 -19.41 11.87
N ARG A 97 2.78 -19.62 10.59
CA ARG A 97 2.75 -20.96 9.98
C ARG A 97 4.13 -21.59 9.90
N GLU A 98 5.13 -20.81 9.52
CA GLU A 98 6.52 -21.26 9.43
C GLU A 98 7.07 -21.69 10.80
N TYR A 99 6.81 -20.89 11.84
CA TYR A 99 7.18 -21.20 13.21
C TYR A 99 6.60 -22.54 13.69
N VAL A 100 5.29 -22.76 13.50
CA VAL A 100 4.61 -23.98 13.94
C VAL A 100 5.18 -25.22 13.25
N ALA A 101 5.46 -25.15 11.94
CA ALA A 101 6.03 -26.27 11.20
C ALA A 101 7.41 -26.68 11.73
N ALA A 102 8.24 -25.72 12.15
CA ALA A 102 9.55 -25.99 12.73
C ALA A 102 9.46 -26.65 14.12
N VAL A 103 8.50 -26.23 14.95
CA VAL A 103 8.27 -26.81 16.29
C VAL A 103 7.76 -28.25 16.18
N ASP A 104 6.81 -28.51 15.28
CA ASP A 104 6.28 -29.86 15.05
C ASP A 104 7.40 -30.83 14.60
N ALA A 105 8.36 -30.38 13.78
CA ALA A 105 9.49 -31.18 13.33
C ALA A 105 10.47 -31.57 14.46
N LEU A 106 10.50 -30.80 15.54
CA LEU A 106 11.28 -31.10 16.75
C LEU A 106 10.54 -32.03 17.72
N GLY A 107 9.29 -32.39 17.42
CA GLY A 107 8.45 -33.23 18.28
C GLY A 107 8.01 -32.53 19.57
N VAL A 108 8.02 -31.19 19.59
CA VAL A 108 7.60 -30.40 20.75
C VAL A 108 6.10 -30.17 20.69
N ASP A 109 5.41 -30.42 21.80
CA ASP A 109 3.97 -30.18 21.89
C ASP A 109 3.68 -28.66 21.84
N ARG A 110 2.67 -28.26 21.06
CA ARG A 110 2.29 -26.84 20.90
C ARG A 110 1.84 -26.19 22.20
N ALA A 111 1.41 -26.96 23.20
CA ALA A 111 1.10 -26.47 24.54
C ALA A 111 2.35 -25.99 25.30
N GLU A 112 3.54 -26.46 24.93
CA GLU A 112 4.81 -26.08 25.56
C GLU A 112 5.39 -24.77 24.98
N ILE A 113 4.97 -24.38 23.77
CA ILE A 113 5.43 -23.19 23.03
C ILE A 113 5.48 -21.91 23.88
N PRO A 114 4.43 -21.51 24.64
CA PRO A 114 4.46 -20.27 25.42
C PRO A 114 5.60 -20.23 26.45
N GLY A 115 6.05 -21.39 26.96
CA GLY A 115 7.17 -21.51 27.90
C GLY A 115 8.53 -21.18 27.28
N TYR A 116 8.64 -21.27 25.95
CA TYR A 116 9.84 -20.89 25.20
C TYR A 116 9.81 -19.41 24.76
N VAL A 117 8.64 -18.87 24.39
CA VAL A 117 8.49 -17.47 23.92
C VAL A 117 8.96 -16.45 24.95
N GLY A 118 8.85 -16.73 26.25
CA GLY A 118 9.33 -15.85 27.33
C GLY A 118 10.83 -15.94 27.65
N ARG A 119 11.59 -16.79 26.95
CA ARG A 119 13.04 -17.01 27.16
C ARG A 119 13.92 -16.51 26.01
N VAL A 120 13.30 -15.92 24.98
CA VAL A 120 13.94 -15.29 23.81
C VAL A 120 13.88 -13.78 23.96
#